data_AF-A0A2W5PXF7-F1
#
_entry.id   AF-A0A2W5PXF7-F1
#
_cell.length_a   1.000
_cell.length_b   1.000
_cell.length_c   1.000
_cell.angle_alpha   90.00
_cell.angle_beta   90.00
_cell.angle_gamma   90.00
#
_symmetry.space_group_name_H-M   'P 1'
#
loop_
_entity.id
_entity.type
_entity.pdbx_description
1 polymer ?
#
loop_
_entity_poly.entity_id
_entity_poly.type
_entity_poly.pdbx_seq_one_letter_code
_entity_poly.pdbx_strand_id
1 'polypeptide(L)'
;MTERLILAGFGILIALLGYWLGCFIGAARQRAQWTDHMEKGSRYAYAVDDLDRWCGHSSPHARLIARHLRAEGEGEPMNAGTPMADEACTISGLREQLRRLDAKATTSQGEGA
;
A
#
# COMPACT_ATOMS: atom_id res chain seq x y z
N MET A 1 -25.01 -36.77 40.09
CA MET A 1 -25.17 -36.43 38.65
C MET A 1 -24.84 -34.97 38.37
N THR A 2 -25.21 -34.04 39.25
CA THR A 2 -24.99 -32.58 39.13
C THR A 2 -23.52 -32.14 39.09
N GLU A 3 -22.62 -32.69 39.91
CA GLU A 3 -21.19 -32.29 39.92
C GLU A 3 -20.46 -32.52 38.58
N ARG A 4 -20.77 -33.62 37.88
CA ARG A 4 -20.14 -33.95 36.60
C ARG A 4 -20.61 -33.00 35.48
N LEU A 5 -21.86 -32.53 35.55
CA LEU A 5 -22.40 -31.52 34.63
C LEU A 5 -21.79 -30.14 34.89
N ILE A 6 -21.55 -29.78 36.16
CA ILE A 6 -20.91 -28.52 36.53
C ILE A 6 -19.47 -28.47 36.02
N LEU A 7 -18.68 -29.54 36.23
CA LEU A 7 -17.30 -29.62 35.72
C LEU A 7 -17.22 -29.57 34.19
N ALA A 8 -18.13 -30.27 33.49
CA ALA A 8 -18.21 -30.21 32.04
C ALA A 8 -18.56 -28.80 31.54
N GLY A 9 -19.50 -28.12 32.22
CA GLY A 9 -19.87 -26.73 31.91
C GLY A 9 -18.70 -25.75 32.08
N PHE A 10 -17.92 -25.89 33.16
CA PHE A 10 -16.72 -25.08 33.36
C PHE A 10 -15.65 -25.33 32.29
N GLY A 11 -15.44 -26.59 31.88
CA GLY A 11 -14.52 -26.92 30.80
C GLY A 11 -14.89 -26.27 29.47
N ILE A 12 -16.19 -26.30 29.12
CA ILE A 12 -16.72 -25.65 27.92
C ILE A 12 -16.56 -24.13 28.01
N LEU A 13 -16.89 -23.54 29.15
CA LEU A 13 -16.77 -22.10 29.38
C LEU A 13 -15.31 -21.62 29.21
N ILE A 14 -14.35 -22.35 29.79
CA ILE A 14 -12.91 -22.04 29.67
C ILE A 14 -12.46 -22.14 28.21
N ALA A 15 -12.89 -23.18 27.49
CA ALA A 15 -12.56 -23.34 26.06
C ALA A 15 -13.11 -22.19 25.21
N LEU A 16 -14.36 -21.77 25.44
CA LEU A 16 -14.98 -20.65 24.74
C LEU A 16 -14.28 -19.32 25.04
N LEU A 17 -13.92 -19.07 26.30
CA LEU A 17 -13.16 -17.88 26.70
C LEU A 17 -11.78 -17.85 26.03
N GLY A 18 -11.06 -18.97 26.02
CA GLY A 18 -9.76 -19.08 25.35
C GLY A 18 -9.86 -18.83 23.84
N TYR A 19 -10.88 -19.40 23.18
CA TYR A 19 -11.15 -19.15 21.77
C TYR A 19 -11.44 -17.67 21.48
N TRP A 20 -12.30 -17.04 22.29
CA TRP A 20 -12.68 -15.64 22.11
C TRP A 20 -11.48 -14.70 22.31
N LEU A 21 -10.65 -14.97 23.33
CA LEU A 21 -9.42 -14.23 23.57
C LEU A 21 -8.42 -14.39 22.42
N GLY A 22 -8.27 -15.61 21.88
CA GLY A 22 -7.44 -15.88 20.71
C GLY A 22 -7.92 -15.13 19.47
N CYS A 23 -9.23 -15.14 19.19
CA CYS A 23 -9.83 -14.37 18.10
C CYS A 23 -9.62 -12.86 18.28
N PHE A 24 -9.78 -12.36 19.51
CA PHE A 24 -9.59 -10.93 19.80
C PHE A 24 -8.14 -10.49 19.60
N ILE A 25 -7.17 -11.26 20.11
CA ILE A 25 -5.74 -11.00 19.92
C ILE A 25 -5.36 -11.10 18.44
N GLY A 26 -5.90 -12.10 17.72
CA GLY A 26 -5.70 -12.26 16.28
C GLY A 26 -6.20 -11.04 15.49
N ALA A 27 -7.42 -10.59 15.78
CA ALA A 27 -8.00 -9.39 15.15
C ALA A 27 -7.21 -8.11 15.49
N ALA A 28 -6.75 -7.96 16.74
CA ALA A 28 -5.93 -6.82 17.14
C ALA A 28 -4.56 -6.82 16.42
N ARG A 29 -3.91 -7.98 16.31
CA ARG A 29 -2.63 -8.13 15.59
C ARG A 29 -2.79 -7.86 14.09
N GLN A 30 -3.86 -8.36 13.49
CA GLN A 30 -4.15 -8.12 12.08
C GLN A 30 -4.40 -6.63 11.80
N ARG A 31 -5.13 -5.93 12.70
CA ARG A 31 -5.30 -4.47 12.61
C ARG A 31 -3.99 -3.72 12.72
N ALA A 32 -3.13 -4.08 13.67
CA ALA A 32 -1.83 -3.42 13.86
C ALA A 32 -0.91 -3.56 12.63
N GLN A 33 -0.87 -4.74 12.02
CA GLN A 33 -0.13 -4.96 10.77
C GLN A 33 -0.74 -4.13 9.62
N TRP A 34 -2.07 -4.11 9.51
CA TRP A 34 -2.76 -3.33 8.48
C TRP A 34 -2.49 -1.83 8.62
N THR A 35 -2.50 -1.29 9.85
CA THR A 35 -2.23 0.13 10.09
C THR A 35 -0.80 0.50 9.72
N ASP A 36 0.19 -0.34 10.05
CA ASP A 36 1.60 -0.07 9.73
C ASP A 36 1.83 -0.05 8.20
N HIS A 37 1.23 -1.00 7.47
CA HIS A 37 1.30 -1.02 6.00
C HIS A 37 0.58 0.15 5.35
N MET A 38 -0.61 0.53 5.85
CA MET A 38 -1.35 1.69 5.35
C MET A 38 -0.61 3.00 5.62
N GLU A 39 -0.04 3.15 6.81
CA GLU A 39 0.71 4.34 7.21
C GLU A 39 1.92 4.54 6.30
N LYS A 40 2.75 3.50 6.12
CA LYS A 40 3.93 3.56 5.23
C LYS A 40 3.55 3.87 3.78
N GLY A 41 2.53 3.20 3.23
CA GLY A 41 2.06 3.46 1.87
C GLY A 41 1.49 4.87 1.67
N SER A 42 0.87 5.44 2.71
CA SER A 42 0.29 6.80 2.65
C SER A 42 1.34 7.91 2.66
N ARG A 43 2.51 7.69 3.30
CA ARG A 43 3.57 8.71 3.38
C ARG A 43 4.10 9.14 2.02
N TYR A 44 4.24 8.20 1.08
CA TYR A 44 4.67 8.51 -0.29
C TYR A 44 3.61 9.33 -1.04
N ALA A 45 2.33 9.03 -0.84
CA ALA A 45 1.25 9.80 -1.46
C ALA A 45 1.19 11.23 -0.92
N TYR A 46 1.31 11.40 0.40
CA TYR A 46 1.35 12.73 1.02
C TYR A 46 2.56 13.54 0.58
N ALA A 47 3.74 12.92 0.46
CA ALA A 47 4.93 13.61 -0.02
C ALA A 47 4.78 14.13 -1.46
N VAL A 48 4.08 13.39 -2.32
CA VAL A 48 3.77 13.85 -3.68
C VAL A 48 2.73 14.96 -3.67
N ASP A 49 1.69 14.85 -2.85
CA ASP A 49 0.66 15.89 -2.73
C ASP A 49 1.24 17.22 -2.21
N ASP A 50 2.11 17.15 -1.21
CA ASP A 50 2.84 18.31 -0.70
C ASP A 50 3.75 18.94 -1.77
N LEU A 51 4.44 18.11 -2.56
CA LEU A 51 5.27 18.58 -3.68
C LEU A 51 4.41 19.25 -4.76
N ASP A 52 3.31 18.62 -5.17
CA ASP A 52 2.38 19.14 -6.16
C ASP A 52 1.78 20.48 -5.69
N ARG A 53 1.45 20.58 -4.39
CA ARG A 53 0.97 21.82 -3.77
C ARG A 53 2.03 22.91 -3.77
N TRP A 54 3.28 22.57 -3.47
CA TRP A 54 4.38 23.53 -3.46
C TRP A 54 4.74 24.03 -4.86
N CYS A 55 4.74 23.13 -5.85
CA CYS A 55 4.98 23.44 -7.25
C CYS A 55 3.79 24.17 -7.92
N GLY A 56 2.59 24.10 -7.33
CA GLY A 56 1.36 24.70 -7.86
C GLY A 56 0.80 23.97 -9.08
N HIS A 57 1.29 22.78 -9.39
CA HIS A 57 0.79 21.92 -10.47
C HIS A 57 1.07 20.45 -10.13
N SER A 58 0.27 19.53 -10.68
CA SER A 58 0.55 18.10 -10.51
C SER A 58 1.78 17.70 -11.33
N SER A 59 2.70 16.92 -10.75
CA SER A 59 3.86 16.36 -11.43
C SER A 59 3.67 14.86 -11.72
N PRO A 60 3.36 14.47 -12.97
CA PRO A 60 3.28 13.05 -13.36
C PRO A 60 4.57 12.28 -13.03
N HIS A 61 5.73 12.92 -13.20
CA HIS A 61 7.04 12.36 -12.88
C HIS A 61 7.18 12.03 -11.39
N ALA A 62 6.77 12.94 -10.51
CA ALA A 62 6.86 12.73 -9.06
C ALA A 62 5.99 11.54 -8.61
N ARG A 63 4.77 11.44 -9.12
CA ARG A 63 3.87 10.30 -8.86
C ARG A 63 4.50 8.97 -9.28
N LEU A 64 5.09 8.94 -10.47
CA LEU A 64 5.69 7.74 -11.04
C LEU A 64 6.90 7.27 -10.20
N ILE A 65 7.76 8.21 -9.81
CA ILE A 65 8.93 7.94 -8.95
C ILE A 65 8.49 7.48 -7.56
N ALA A 66 7.52 8.17 -6.94
CA ALA A 66 7.00 7.79 -5.63
C ALA A 66 6.37 6.39 -5.63
N ARG A 67 5.72 6.01 -6.72
CA ARG A 67 5.14 4.67 -6.88
C ARG A 67 6.19 3.58 -7.01
N HIS A 68 7.29 3.85 -7.73
CA HIS A 68 8.44 2.94 -7.75
C HIS A 68 9.12 2.84 -6.38
N LEU A 69 9.36 3.95 -5.69
CA LEU A 69 9.96 3.97 -4.36
C LEU A 69 9.10 3.23 -3.33
N ARG A 70 7.78 3.39 -3.40
CA ARG A 70 6.85 2.64 -2.57
C ARG A 70 6.95 1.13 -2.85
N ALA A 71 7.03 0.73 -4.12
CA ALA A 71 7.13 -0.68 -4.46
C ALA A 71 8.46 -1.30 -4.01
N GLU A 72 9.59 -0.61 -4.20
CA GLU A 72 10.91 -1.05 -3.71
C GLU A 72 10.96 -1.08 -2.17
N GLY A 73 10.45 -0.04 -1.52
CA GLY A 73 10.53 0.14 -0.06
C GLY A 73 9.57 -0.75 0.73
N GLU A 74 8.38 -1.03 0.20
CA GLU A 74 7.35 -1.85 0.87
C GLU A 74 7.27 -3.29 0.33
N GLY A 75 8.11 -3.63 -0.67
CA GLY A 75 8.13 -4.95 -1.28
C GLY A 75 6.87 -5.27 -2.10
N GLU A 76 6.21 -4.26 -2.67
CA GLU A 76 5.07 -4.48 -3.57
C GLU A 76 5.56 -5.11 -4.90
N PRO A 77 4.76 -5.97 -5.53
CA PRO A 77 5.14 -6.60 -6.80
C PRO A 77 5.34 -5.55 -7.90
N MET A 78 6.45 -5.67 -8.63
CA MET A 78 6.77 -4.81 -9.76
C MET A 78 6.47 -5.48 -11.09
N ASN A 79 6.00 -4.68 -12.05
CA ASN A 79 5.88 -5.12 -13.43
C ASN A 79 7.28 -5.21 -14.08
N ALA A 80 7.65 -6.42 -14.52
CA ALA A 80 8.89 -6.70 -15.24
C ALA A 80 8.70 -6.77 -16.77
N GLY A 81 7.45 -6.66 -17.25
CA GLY A 81 7.07 -6.67 -18.65
C GLY A 81 7.04 -5.27 -19.26
N THR A 82 6.09 -5.03 -20.18
CA THR A 82 5.92 -3.71 -20.77
C THR A 82 5.21 -2.78 -19.80
N PRO A 83 5.82 -1.65 -19.41
CA PRO A 83 5.21 -0.71 -18.48
C PRO A 83 3.99 -0.03 -19.09
N MET A 84 2.87 -0.07 -18.37
CA MET A 84 1.61 0.55 -18.75
C MET A 84 1.24 1.66 -17.75
N ALA A 85 0.83 2.82 -18.26
CA ALA A 85 0.42 3.98 -17.47
C ALA A 85 1.42 4.29 -16.32
N ASP A 86 0.92 4.37 -15.09
CA ASP A 86 1.68 4.75 -13.90
C ASP A 86 2.02 3.55 -13.01
N GLU A 87 2.10 2.34 -13.57
CA GLU A 87 2.41 1.12 -12.81
C GLU A 87 3.82 1.17 -12.19
N ALA A 88 3.96 0.58 -11.01
CA ALA A 88 5.27 0.33 -10.42
C ALA A 88 6.02 -0.72 -11.26
N CYS A 89 7.13 -0.29 -11.85
CA CYS A 89 7.93 -1.09 -12.76
C CYS A 89 9.36 -1.23 -12.26
N THR A 90 10.11 -2.17 -12.84
CA THR A 90 11.57 -2.24 -12.67
C THR A 90 12.24 -0.95 -13.14
N ILE A 91 13.50 -0.71 -12.75
CA ILE A 91 14.26 0.51 -13.10
C ILE A 91 14.27 0.77 -14.61
N SER A 92 14.38 -0.28 -15.44
CA SER A 92 14.34 -0.15 -16.90
C SER A 92 12.96 0.29 -17.40
N GLY A 93 11.89 -0.27 -16.85
CA GLY A 93 10.51 0.13 -17.17
C GLY A 93 10.19 1.56 -16.71
N LEU A 94 10.63 1.94 -15.51
CA LEU A 94 10.48 3.30 -14.98
C LEU A 94 11.14 4.33 -15.90
N ARG A 95 12.36 4.05 -16.37
CA ARG A 95 13.09 4.94 -17.29
C ARG A 95 12.32 5.15 -18.59
N GLU A 96 11.73 4.09 -19.13
CA GLU A 96 10.94 4.19 -20.36
C GLU A 96 9.63 4.97 -20.14
N GLN A 97 8.95 4.80 -19.01
CA GLN A 97 7.78 5.61 -18.65
C GLN A 97 8.12 7.09 -18.54
N LEU A 98 9.22 7.44 -17.85
CA LEU A 98 9.68 8.83 -17.75
C LEU A 98 10.01 9.41 -19.13
N ARG A 99 10.68 8.63 -20.00
CA ARG A 99 10.97 9.06 -21.37
C ARG A 99 9.71 9.35 -22.19
N ARG A 100 8.65 8.54 -22.02
CA ARG A 100 7.35 8.77 -22.67
C ARG A 100 6.66 10.03 -22.15
N LEU A 101 6.76 10.30 -20.84
CA LEU A 101 6.24 11.52 -20.24
C LEU A 101 6.94 12.77 -20.80
N ASP A 102 8.27 12.74 -20.92
CA ASP A 102 9.06 13.85 -21.50
C ASP A 102 8.72 14.09 -22.97
N ALA A 103 8.57 13.01 -23.74
CA ALA A 103 8.14 13.09 -25.14
C ALA A 103 6.76 13.74 -25.26
N LYS A 104 5.80 13.34 -24.40
CA LYS A 104 4.44 13.92 -24.38
C LYS A 104 4.44 15.40 -23.99
N ALA A 105 5.25 15.79 -23.00
CA ALA A 105 5.39 17.17 -22.57
C ALA A 105 5.90 18.05 -23.73
N THR A 106 6.91 17.58 -24.46
CA THR A 106 7.46 18.28 -25.63
C THR A 106 6.42 18.47 -26.75
N THR A 107 5.65 17.44 -27.07
CA THR A 107 4.60 17.55 -28.12
C THR A 107 3.51 18.55 -27.74
N SER A 108 3.09 18.58 -26.46
CA SER A 108 2.04 19.49 -26.00
C SER A 108 2.42 20.97 -26.03
N GLN A 109 3.72 21.30 -26.02
CA GLN A 109 4.20 22.68 -26.17
C GLN A 109 4.25 23.14 -27.63
N GLY A 110 4.25 22.22 -28.60
CA GLY A 110 4.30 22.54 -30.03
C GLY A 110 2.95 22.88 -30.67
N GLU A 111 1.83 22.48 -30.05
CA GLU A 111 0.47 22.76 -30.56
C GLU A 111 -0.10 24.13 -30.12
N GLY A 112 0.67 24.90 -29.35
CA GLY A 112 0.28 26.24 -28.86
C GLY A 112 1.06 27.40 -29.48
N ALA A 113 1.87 27.17 -30.51
CA ALA A 113 2.71 28.16 -31.19
C ALA A 113 2.19 28.50 -32.60
#